data_AF-A0A4V1T7V1-F1
#
_entry.id   AF-A0A4V1T7V1-F1
#
_cell.length_a   1.000
_cell.length_b   1.000
_cell.length_c   1.000
_cell.angle_alpha   90.00
_cell.angle_beta   90.00
_cell.angle_gamma   90.00
#
_symmetry.space_group_name_H-M   'P 1'
#
loop_
_entity.id
_entity.type
_entity.pdbx_description
1 polymer ?
#
loop_
_entity_poly.entity_id
_entity_poly.type
_entity_poly.pdbx_seq_one_letter_code
_entity_poly.pdbx_strand_id
1 'polypeptide(L)'
;MPVIGMAEAACLEAALGHRRFSIVTGGSAWQDMLTEFVQGIGLSSQLASIRAVPLTGDRIAAGPAAAIPALATACNECVALDGADVVILGGAAMAGLATRLQPLVPAPIICSVLAGAQAAFRQSSAGARVAGYADGVASVGLSPELARCLAGLH
;
A
#
# COMPACT_ATOMS: atom_id res chain seq x y z
N MET A 1 -4.78 15.63 -12.42
CA MET A 1 -3.87 14.47 -12.30
C MET A 1 -4.66 13.34 -11.67
N PRO A 2 -4.61 12.10 -12.21
CA PRO A 2 -5.27 10.97 -11.57
C PRO A 2 -4.60 10.66 -10.21
N VAL A 3 -5.40 10.21 -9.25
CA VAL A 3 -4.93 9.73 -7.95
C VAL A 3 -5.08 8.21 -7.94
N ILE A 4 -3.99 7.49 -7.69
CA ILE A 4 -4.01 6.02 -7.62
C ILE A 4 -3.53 5.58 -6.25
N GLY A 5 -4.34 4.77 -5.57
CA GLY A 5 -3.98 4.19 -4.28
C GLY A 5 -2.95 3.07 -4.43
N MET A 6 -1.88 3.09 -3.63
CA MET A 6 -0.88 2.02 -3.63
C MET A 6 -1.46 0.65 -3.26
N ALA A 7 -2.42 0.61 -2.33
CA ALA A 7 -3.09 -0.61 -1.92
C ALA A 7 -3.99 -1.16 -3.04
N GLU A 8 -4.76 -0.27 -3.68
CA GLU A 8 -5.63 -0.62 -4.82
C GLU A 8 -4.81 -1.19 -5.97
N ALA A 9 -3.77 -0.48 -6.41
CA ALA A 9 -2.91 -0.91 -7.51
C ALA A 9 -2.27 -2.28 -7.23
N ALA A 10 -1.79 -2.50 -6.00
CA ALA A 10 -1.20 -3.77 -5.61
C ALA A 10 -2.23 -4.91 -5.59
N CYS A 11 -3.43 -4.67 -5.08
CA CYS A 11 -4.50 -5.68 -5.05
C CYS A 11 -4.94 -6.06 -6.46
N LEU A 12 -5.13 -5.08 -7.35
CA LEU A 12 -5.49 -5.31 -8.74
C LEU A 12 -4.40 -6.10 -9.48
N GLU A 13 -3.12 -5.75 -9.28
CA GLU A 13 -1.99 -6.49 -9.84
C GLU A 13 -1.92 -7.92 -9.31
N ALA A 14 -2.11 -8.11 -8.00
CA ALA A 14 -2.07 -9.42 -7.36
C ALA A 14 -3.21 -10.33 -7.85
N ALA A 15 -4.40 -9.78 -8.04
CA ALA A 15 -5.60 -10.49 -8.52
C ALA A 15 -5.56 -10.86 -10.01
N LEU A 16 -4.56 -10.39 -10.78
CA LEU A 16 -4.44 -10.77 -12.20
C LEU A 16 -4.38 -12.29 -12.35
N GLY A 17 -5.16 -12.81 -13.29
CA GLY A 17 -5.25 -14.25 -13.56
C GLY A 17 -6.02 -15.06 -12.52
N HIS A 18 -6.92 -14.42 -11.75
CA HIS A 18 -7.72 -15.07 -10.70
C HIS A 18 -6.89 -15.65 -9.54
N ARG A 19 -5.69 -15.11 -9.33
CA ARG A 19 -4.80 -15.52 -8.24
C ARG A 19 -5.36 -15.10 -6.89
N ARG A 20 -5.23 -15.97 -5.90
CA ARG A 20 -5.47 -15.62 -4.50
C ARG A 20 -4.27 -14.88 -3.94
N PHE A 21 -4.49 -13.81 -3.20
CA PHE A 21 -3.42 -12.99 -2.64
C PHE A 21 -3.58 -12.78 -1.15
N SER A 22 -2.47 -12.58 -0.46
CA SER A 22 -2.47 -12.10 0.92
C SER A 22 -1.77 -10.76 1.05
N ILE A 23 -2.09 -10.01 2.10
CA ILE A 23 -1.41 -8.76 2.44
C ILE A 23 -0.63 -8.96 3.73
N VAL A 24 0.68 -8.68 3.70
CA VAL A 24 1.51 -8.55 4.91
C VAL A 24 1.73 -7.07 5.20
N THR A 25 1.35 -6.64 6.40
CA THR A 25 1.41 -5.24 6.84
C THR A 25 2.12 -5.10 8.19
N GLY A 26 2.59 -3.90 8.52
CA GLY A 26 3.19 -3.58 9.83
C GLY A 26 2.19 -2.90 10.76
N GLY A 27 1.90 -3.52 11.91
CA GLY A 27 0.94 -3.04 12.91
C GLY A 27 -0.44 -3.69 12.79
N SER A 28 -0.94 -4.25 13.91
CA SER A 28 -2.20 -5.01 13.95
C SER A 28 -3.44 -4.19 13.61
N ALA A 29 -3.41 -2.88 13.86
CA ALA A 29 -4.53 -1.97 13.59
C ALA A 29 -4.96 -1.93 12.10
N TRP A 30 -4.12 -2.41 11.18
CA TRP A 30 -4.41 -2.39 9.75
C TRP A 30 -5.25 -3.57 9.26
N GLN A 31 -5.38 -4.67 10.03
CA GLN A 31 -6.02 -5.89 9.52
C GLN A 31 -7.50 -5.68 9.14
N ASP A 32 -8.29 -5.11 10.05
CA ASP A 32 -9.72 -4.88 9.82
C ASP A 32 -9.93 -3.85 8.70
N MET A 33 -9.20 -2.74 8.73
CA MET A 33 -9.28 -1.71 7.69
C MET A 33 -8.93 -2.27 6.30
N LEU A 34 -7.86 -3.06 6.19
CA LEU A 34 -7.47 -3.67 4.91
C LEU A 34 -8.50 -4.72 4.46
N THR A 35 -9.16 -5.41 5.38
CA THR A 35 -10.24 -6.36 5.05
C THR A 35 -11.41 -5.62 4.42
N GLU A 36 -11.87 -4.56 5.07
CA GLU A 36 -12.94 -3.69 4.57
C GLU A 36 -12.56 -3.04 3.24
N PHE A 37 -11.31 -2.57 3.10
CA PHE A 37 -10.80 -1.99 1.87
C PHE A 37 -10.86 -2.98 0.70
N VAL A 38 -10.35 -4.20 0.88
CA VAL A 38 -10.34 -5.24 -0.16
C VAL A 38 -11.78 -5.63 -0.55
N GLN A 39 -12.70 -5.62 0.42
CA GLN A 39 -14.12 -5.79 0.15
C GLN A 39 -14.70 -4.64 -0.66
N GLY A 40 -14.38 -3.40 -0.31
CA GLY A 40 -14.84 -2.21 -1.02
C GLY A 40 -14.43 -2.17 -2.49
N ILE A 41 -13.27 -2.72 -2.83
CA ILE A 41 -12.79 -2.82 -4.22
C ILE A 41 -13.21 -4.12 -4.93
N GLY A 42 -14.08 -4.94 -4.32
CA GLY A 42 -14.66 -6.12 -4.94
C GLY A 42 -13.72 -7.33 -5.08
N LEU A 43 -12.65 -7.40 -4.29
CA LEU A 43 -11.64 -8.46 -4.37
C LEU A 43 -11.68 -9.47 -3.20
N SER A 44 -12.71 -9.43 -2.35
CA SER A 44 -12.84 -10.34 -1.19
C SER A 44 -12.69 -11.82 -1.52
N SER A 45 -13.22 -12.29 -2.66
CA SER A 45 -13.15 -13.70 -3.04
C SER A 45 -11.73 -14.17 -3.38
N GLN A 46 -10.83 -13.24 -3.69
CA GLN A 46 -9.42 -13.51 -3.99
C GLN A 46 -8.50 -13.23 -2.79
N LEU A 47 -9.01 -12.62 -1.72
CA LEU A 47 -8.24 -12.41 -0.51
C LEU A 47 -8.07 -13.74 0.25
N ALA A 48 -6.84 -14.23 0.33
CA ALA A 48 -6.49 -15.40 1.14
C ALA A 48 -6.37 -15.05 2.62
N SER A 49 -5.60 -14.00 2.95
CA SER A 49 -5.46 -13.51 4.32
C SER A 49 -4.85 -12.11 4.40
N ILE A 50 -4.97 -11.48 5.57
CA ILE A 50 -4.20 -10.28 5.92
C ILE A 50 -3.44 -10.59 7.21
N ARG A 51 -2.11 -10.57 7.16
CA ARG A 51 -1.25 -10.81 8.32
C ARG A 51 -0.52 -9.52 8.70
N ALA A 52 -0.68 -9.12 9.96
CA ALA A 52 0.08 -8.01 10.51
C ALA A 52 1.27 -8.54 11.31
N VAL A 53 2.47 -8.02 11.03
CA VAL A 53 3.60 -8.20 11.94
C VAL A 53 3.49 -7.21 13.11
N PRO A 54 3.93 -7.57 14.33
CA PRO A 54 3.86 -6.67 15.49
C PRO A 54 4.67 -5.37 15.34
N LEU A 55 5.63 -5.33 14.42
CA LEU A 55 6.42 -4.13 14.17
C LEU A 55 5.57 -3.08 13.44
N THR A 56 5.54 -1.87 13.99
CA THR A 56 4.93 -0.69 13.37
C THR A 56 5.79 -0.15 12.23
N GLY A 57 5.19 0.64 11.34
CA GLY A 57 5.88 1.18 10.17
C GLY A 57 7.12 2.02 10.50
N ASP A 58 7.07 2.84 11.55
CA ASP A 58 8.21 3.64 12.02
C ASP A 58 9.40 2.75 12.44
N ARG A 59 9.13 1.65 13.16
CA ARG A 59 10.16 0.70 13.58
C ARG A 59 10.75 -0.07 12.40
N ILE A 60 9.91 -0.44 11.43
CA ILE A 60 10.38 -1.09 10.20
C ILE A 60 11.27 -0.14 9.40
N ALA A 61 10.87 1.12 9.25
CA ALA A 61 11.66 2.13 8.55
C ALA A 61 13.01 2.41 9.26
N ALA A 62 13.03 2.44 10.59
CA ALA A 62 14.24 2.63 11.38
C ALA A 62 15.20 1.43 11.32
N GLY A 63 14.68 0.20 11.18
CA GLY A 63 15.48 -1.02 11.15
C GLY A 63 15.02 -2.04 10.10
N PRO A 64 15.13 -1.76 8.80
CA PRO A 64 14.51 -2.61 7.78
C PRO A 64 15.11 -4.02 7.71
N ALA A 65 16.42 -4.16 7.97
CA ALA A 65 17.09 -5.47 8.02
C ALA A 65 16.58 -6.34 9.18
N ALA A 66 16.31 -5.73 10.34
CA ALA A 66 15.79 -6.44 11.50
C ALA A 66 14.33 -6.88 11.33
N ALA A 67 13.58 -6.23 10.44
CA ALA A 67 12.20 -6.60 10.11
C ALA A 67 12.11 -7.80 9.14
N ILE A 68 13.15 -8.08 8.35
CA ILE A 68 13.14 -9.13 7.31
C ILE A 68 12.71 -10.50 7.85
N PRO A 69 13.24 -11.02 8.97
CA PRO A 69 12.84 -12.35 9.45
C PRO A 69 11.35 -12.43 9.77
N ALA A 70 10.80 -11.43 10.48
CA ALA A 70 9.38 -11.42 10.83
C ALA A 70 8.48 -11.30 9.60
N LEU A 71 8.85 -10.44 8.63
CA LEU A 71 8.12 -10.29 7.38
C LEU A 71 8.19 -11.57 6.53
N ALA A 72 9.35 -12.22 6.46
CA ALA A 72 9.53 -13.47 5.73
C ALA A 72 8.67 -14.59 6.33
N THR A 73 8.65 -14.72 7.66
CA THR A 73 7.76 -15.68 8.34
C THR A 73 6.30 -15.43 7.97
N ALA A 74 5.82 -14.19 8.10
CA ALA A 74 4.43 -13.85 7.77
C ALA A 74 4.09 -14.14 6.29
N CYS A 75 5.01 -13.83 5.36
CA CYS A 75 4.81 -14.14 3.94
C CYS A 75 4.75 -15.64 3.68
N ASN A 76 5.63 -16.43 4.31
CA ASN A 76 5.63 -17.89 4.18
C ASN A 76 4.34 -18.50 4.75
N GLU A 77 3.84 -17.99 5.87
CA GLU A 77 2.56 -18.44 6.44
C GLU A 77 1.38 -18.11 5.51
N CYS A 78 1.36 -16.94 4.86
CA CYS A 78 0.36 -16.62 3.84
C CYS A 78 0.31 -17.68 2.72
N VAL A 79 1.48 -18.14 2.27
CA VAL A 79 1.54 -19.14 1.20
C VAL A 79 1.18 -20.53 1.74
N ALA A 80 1.84 -20.98 2.80
CA ALA A 80 1.76 -22.35 3.28
C ALA A 80 0.45 -22.67 4.02
N LEU A 81 -0.12 -21.71 4.74
CA LEU A 81 -1.30 -21.91 5.59
C LEU A 81 -2.57 -21.35 4.99
N ASP A 82 -2.48 -20.20 4.30
CA ASP A 82 -3.67 -19.48 3.82
C ASP A 82 -3.96 -19.74 2.33
N GLY A 83 -3.00 -20.31 1.59
CA GLY A 83 -3.12 -20.64 0.17
C GLY A 83 -3.01 -19.42 -0.74
N ALA A 84 -2.14 -18.46 -0.40
CA ALA A 84 -1.83 -17.33 -1.26
C ALA A 84 -0.91 -17.72 -2.42
N ASP A 85 -1.30 -17.36 -3.65
CA ASP A 85 -0.47 -17.51 -4.85
C ASP A 85 0.54 -16.37 -4.99
N VAL A 86 0.28 -15.23 -4.34
CA VAL A 86 1.11 -14.02 -4.35
C VAL A 86 0.92 -13.24 -3.05
N VAL A 87 1.99 -12.60 -2.56
CA VAL A 87 1.94 -11.80 -1.32
C VAL A 87 2.18 -10.33 -1.63
N ILE A 88 1.33 -9.45 -1.12
CA ILE A 88 1.51 -8.01 -1.15
C ILE A 88 2.19 -7.56 0.13
N LEU A 89 3.30 -6.84 0.00
CA LEU A 89 3.92 -6.12 1.10
C LEU A 89 3.32 -4.72 1.20
N GLY A 90 2.46 -4.51 2.20
CA GLY A 90 1.60 -3.34 2.34
C GLY A 90 2.17 -2.29 3.30
N GLY A 91 2.53 -1.12 2.78
CA GLY A 91 2.94 0.04 3.60
C GLY A 91 4.22 0.70 3.12
N ALA A 92 4.27 2.04 3.18
CA ALA A 92 5.38 2.83 2.64
C ALA A 92 6.73 2.53 3.30
N ALA A 93 6.73 2.23 4.60
CA ALA A 93 7.94 1.87 5.35
C ALA A 93 8.63 0.59 4.86
N MET A 94 7.94 -0.24 4.07
CA MET A 94 8.46 -1.49 3.51
C MET A 94 8.86 -1.37 2.04
N ALA A 95 8.88 -0.15 1.48
CA ALA A 95 9.32 0.08 0.12
C ALA A 95 10.72 -0.52 -0.13
N GLY A 96 10.85 -1.31 -1.20
CA GLY A 96 12.10 -1.96 -1.58
C GLY A 96 12.46 -3.23 -0.79
N LEU A 97 11.69 -3.62 0.22
CA LEU A 97 11.94 -4.86 0.96
C LEU A 97 11.47 -6.11 0.22
N ALA A 98 10.55 -6.00 -0.74
CA ALA A 98 10.09 -7.12 -1.55
C ALA A 98 11.25 -7.87 -2.22
N THR A 99 12.22 -7.16 -2.81
CA THR A 99 13.41 -7.78 -3.44
C THR A 99 14.29 -8.54 -2.45
N ARG A 100 14.34 -8.10 -1.18
CA ARG A 100 15.10 -8.77 -0.12
C ARG A 100 14.38 -9.98 0.44
N LEU A 101 13.05 -9.96 0.44
CA LEU A 101 12.21 -11.07 0.90
C LEU A 101 12.02 -12.14 -0.17
N GLN A 102 12.08 -11.80 -1.45
CA GLN A 102 11.79 -12.73 -2.54
C GLN A 102 12.60 -14.04 -2.48
N PRO A 103 13.91 -14.06 -2.15
CA PRO A 103 14.67 -15.31 -2.01
C PRO A 103 14.23 -16.19 -0.83
N LEU A 104 13.46 -15.64 0.11
CA LEU A 104 13.04 -16.31 1.35
C LEU A 104 11.59 -16.81 1.31
N VAL A 105 10.85 -16.50 0.25
CA VAL A 105 9.41 -16.80 0.12
C VAL A 105 9.18 -17.48 -1.22
N PRO A 106 8.47 -18.63 -1.25
CA PRO A 106 8.29 -19.41 -2.48
C PRO A 106 7.29 -18.81 -3.49
N ALA A 107 6.57 -17.76 -3.12
CA ALA A 107 5.62 -17.06 -3.98
C ALA A 107 6.13 -15.66 -4.38
N PRO A 108 5.63 -15.08 -5.50
CA PRO A 108 5.95 -13.70 -5.86
C PRO A 108 5.53 -12.71 -4.77
N ILE A 109 6.36 -11.68 -4.58
CA ILE A 109 6.09 -10.58 -3.64
C ILE A 109 5.90 -9.26 -4.39
N ILE A 110 4.75 -8.62 -4.19
CA ILE A 110 4.43 -7.31 -4.75
C ILE A 110 4.71 -6.23 -3.71
N CYS A 111 5.53 -5.23 -4.06
CA CYS A 111 5.71 -4.03 -3.27
C CYS A 111 4.59 -3.03 -3.59
N SER A 112 3.72 -2.72 -2.61
CA SER A 112 2.58 -1.82 -2.83
C SER A 112 2.97 -0.43 -3.35
N VAL A 113 4.07 0.14 -2.85
CA VAL A 113 4.58 1.45 -3.31
C VAL A 113 4.99 1.40 -4.78
N LEU A 114 5.70 0.35 -5.19
CA LEU A 114 6.15 0.19 -6.56
C LEU A 114 4.97 -0.04 -7.51
N ALA A 115 4.01 -0.89 -7.13
CA ALA A 115 2.79 -1.15 -7.89
C ALA A 115 1.99 0.16 -8.11
N GLY A 116 1.81 0.94 -7.05
CA GLY A 116 1.15 2.26 -7.12
C GLY A 116 1.88 3.23 -8.04
N ALA A 117 3.20 3.37 -7.90
CA ALA A 117 4.00 4.24 -8.76
C ALA A 117 3.91 3.82 -10.24
N GLN A 118 4.04 2.53 -10.54
CA GLN A 118 3.93 2.02 -11.89
C GLN A 118 2.53 2.24 -12.48
N ALA A 119 1.48 2.03 -11.70
CA ALA A 119 0.12 2.34 -12.13
C ALA A 119 -0.04 3.83 -12.47
N ALA A 120 0.52 4.72 -11.65
CA ALA A 120 0.44 6.17 -11.86
C ALA A 120 1.17 6.59 -13.14
N PHE A 121 2.34 6.02 -13.41
CA PHE A 121 3.06 6.26 -14.66
C PHE A 121 2.27 5.78 -15.88
N ARG A 122 1.69 4.57 -15.84
CA ARG A 122 0.86 4.03 -16.93
C ARG A 122 -0.35 4.91 -17.25
N GLN A 123 -0.97 5.51 -16.24
CA GLN A 123 -2.15 6.37 -16.46
C GLN A 123 -1.78 7.78 -16.92
N SER A 124 -0.60 8.27 -16.53
CA SER A 124 -0.09 9.57 -16.97
C SER A 124 0.37 9.55 -18.43
N SER A 125 0.96 8.43 -18.88
CA SER A 125 1.37 8.26 -20.29
C SER A 125 0.18 8.04 -21.25
N ALA A 126 -0.99 7.66 -20.74
CA ALA A 126 -2.22 7.49 -21.52
C ALA A 126 -2.90 8.82 -21.93
N GLY A 127 -2.26 9.97 -21.70
CA GLY A 127 -2.76 11.28 -22.13
C GLY A 127 -3.76 11.89 -21.15
N ALA A 128 -3.26 12.40 -20.02
CA ALA A 128 -4.09 13.20 -19.11
C ALA A 128 -4.36 14.59 -19.72
N ARG A 129 -5.61 14.86 -20.12
CA ARG A 129 -6.09 16.24 -20.25
C ARG A 129 -6.00 16.90 -18.88
N VAL A 130 -5.18 17.94 -18.75
CA VAL A 130 -5.16 18.78 -17.56
C VAL A 130 -6.49 19.54 -17.53
N ALA A 131 -7.46 19.04 -16.78
CA ALA A 131 -8.54 19.90 -16.31
C ALA A 131 -7.88 20.98 -15.44
N GLY A 132 -8.12 22.25 -15.78
CA GLY A 132 -7.64 23.38 -15.00
C GLY A 132 -8.00 23.20 -13.53
N TYR A 133 -7.05 23.54 -12.66
CA TYR A 133 -7.32 23.58 -11.22
C TYR A 133 -8.51 24.52 -11.01
N ALA A 134 -9.58 24.05 -10.37
CA ALA A 134 -10.66 24.94 -9.96
C ALA A 134 -10.08 25.99 -9.00
N ASP A 135 -10.56 27.22 -9.07
CA ASP A 135 -10.15 28.29 -8.16
C ASP A 135 -10.17 27.79 -6.72
N GLY A 136 -9.11 28.10 -5.96
CA GLY A 136 -8.90 27.57 -4.62
C GLY A 136 -10.12 27.73 -3.73
N VAL A 137 -10.49 26.65 -3.04
CA VAL A 137 -11.59 26.70 -2.06
C VAL A 137 -11.18 27.64 -0.93
N ALA A 138 -12.00 28.66 -0.67
CA ALA A 138 -11.76 29.59 0.42
C ALA A 138 -11.72 28.85 1.76
N SER A 139 -10.62 28.97 2.49
CA SER A 139 -10.50 28.44 3.84
C SER A 139 -11.31 29.32 4.80
N VAL A 140 -12.33 28.75 5.44
CA VAL A 140 -13.20 29.44 6.41
C VAL A 140 -12.95 28.92 7.83
N GLY A 141 -13.06 29.80 8.84
CA GLY A 141 -12.94 29.41 10.26
C GLY A 141 -11.52 29.24 10.79
N LEU A 142 -10.50 29.75 10.09
CA LEU A 142 -9.12 29.70 10.55
C LEU A 142 -8.83 30.75 11.63
N SER A 143 -7.88 30.45 12.52
CA SER A 143 -7.32 31.46 13.42
C SER A 143 -6.49 32.49 12.63
N PRO A 144 -6.31 33.72 13.16
CA PRO A 144 -5.53 34.78 12.48
C PRO A 144 -4.07 34.40 12.18
N GLU A 145 -3.48 33.51 12.99
CA GLU A 145 -2.12 33.00 12.82
C GLU A 145 -2.05 32.04 11.63
N LEU A 146 -3.00 31.09 11.58
CA LEU A 146 -3.04 30.07 10.52
C LEU A 146 -3.41 30.66 9.17
N ALA A 147 -4.30 31.67 9.15
CA ALA A 147 -4.64 32.42 7.94
C ALA A 147 -3.42 33.16 7.36
N ARG A 148 -2.57 33.78 8.20
CA ARG A 148 -1.34 34.46 7.76
C ARG A 148 -0.32 33.49 7.17
N CYS A 149 -0.12 32.34 7.81
CA CYS A 149 0.77 31.30 7.30
C CYS A 149 0.34 30.81 5.91
N LEU A 150 -0.96 30.57 5.71
CA LEU A 150 -1.50 30.12 4.42
C LEU A 150 -1.47 31.22 3.34
N ALA A 151 -1.53 32.49 3.74
CA ALA A 151 -1.43 33.63 2.83
C ALA A 151 0.04 34.01 2.47
N GLY A 152 1.04 33.36 3.07
CA GLY A 152 2.46 33.63 2.81
C GLY A 152 2.93 35.00 3.33
N LEU A 153 2.22 35.59 4.29
CA LEU A 153 2.55 36.87 4.90
C LEU A 153 3.28 36.60 6.23
N HIS A 154 4.60 36.79 6.24
CA HIS A 154 5.44 36.71 7.44
C HIS A 154 5.47 38.04 8.19
#